data_AF-A0A699ZPI3-F1
#
_entry.id   AF-A0A699ZPI3-F1
#
_cell.length_a   1.000
_cell.length_b   1.000
_cell.length_c   1.000
_cell.angle_alpha   90.00
_cell.angle_beta   90.00
_cell.angle_gamma   90.00
#
_symmetry.space_group_name_H-M   'P 1'
#
loop_
_entity.id
_entity.type
_entity.pdbx_description
1 polymer ?
#
loop_
_entity_poly.entity_id
_entity_poly.type
_entity_poly.pdbx_seq_one_letter_code
_entity_poly.pdbx_strand_id
1 'polypeptide(L)'
;KGRSNVHLMLAAMNVPLQQRTAEFGSMRPEVYPHVLSRFKDISSRFGLLWEALRYEGFEVRYKNDFRVLASDYVLALTALLGRPRDELNTEQDAFRAAFDCLMPHKQDGIEALKQGMERAKRVAMAVVRDGGLLVSQHAVHGHKDQGF
;
A
#
# COMPACT_ATOMS: atom_id res chain seq x y z
N LYS A 1 15.90 -9.68 -11.52
CA LYS A 1 14.90 -10.67 -12.02
C LYS A 1 13.47 -10.25 -11.68
N GLY A 2 13.08 -10.14 -10.39
CA GLY A 2 11.70 -9.75 -10.00
C GLY A 2 11.19 -8.43 -10.60
N ARG A 3 11.97 -7.34 -10.52
CA ARG A 3 11.62 -6.04 -11.12
C ARG A 3 11.36 -6.13 -12.63
N SER A 4 12.17 -6.91 -13.35
CA SER A 4 11.98 -7.14 -14.79
C SER A 4 10.67 -7.88 -15.08
N ASN A 5 10.29 -8.86 -14.27
CA ASN A 5 9.00 -9.56 -14.40
C ASN A 5 7.82 -8.60 -14.20
N VAL A 6 7.89 -7.67 -13.24
CA VAL A 6 6.85 -6.64 -13.06
C VAL A 6 6.73 -5.77 -14.30
N HIS A 7 7.85 -5.33 -14.89
CA HIS A 7 7.83 -4.54 -16.13
C HIS A 7 7.26 -5.32 -17.32
N LEU A 8 7.58 -6.61 -17.44
CA LEU A 8 7.02 -7.50 -18.46
C LEU A 8 5.50 -7.68 -18.28
N MET A 9 5.03 -7.81 -17.04
CA MET A 9 3.60 -7.89 -16.73
C MET A 9 2.87 -6.60 -17.12
N LEU A 10 3.40 -5.44 -16.75
CA LEU A 10 2.84 -4.13 -17.15
C LEU A 10 2.82 -3.95 -18.67
N ALA A 11 3.84 -4.46 -19.37
CA ALA A 11 3.87 -4.46 -20.84
C ALA A 11 2.81 -5.41 -21.43
N ALA A 12 2.65 -6.60 -20.87
CA ALA A 12 1.64 -7.57 -21.31
C ALA A 12 0.20 -7.07 -21.10
N MET A 13 -0.03 -6.19 -20.10
CA MET A 13 -1.30 -5.49 -19.91
C MET A 13 -1.47 -4.25 -20.81
N ASN A 14 -0.52 -3.95 -21.69
CA ASN A 14 -0.51 -2.77 -22.56
C ASN A 14 -0.68 -1.44 -21.82
N VAL A 15 -0.14 -1.31 -20.60
CA VAL A 15 -0.18 -0.04 -19.86
C VAL A 15 0.82 0.94 -20.48
N PRO A 16 0.40 2.13 -20.95
CA PRO A 16 1.31 3.13 -21.50
C PRO A 16 2.37 3.56 -20.48
N LEU A 17 3.61 3.81 -20.91
CA LEU A 17 4.72 4.14 -20.01
C LEU A 17 4.41 5.35 -19.10
N GLN A 18 3.79 6.40 -19.65
CA GLN A 18 3.42 7.59 -18.89
C GLN A 18 2.38 7.30 -17.80
N GLN A 19 1.55 6.27 -18.00
CA GLN A 19 0.49 5.89 -17.05
C GLN A 19 1.00 4.96 -15.95
N ARG A 20 2.17 4.33 -16.11
CA ARG A 20 2.73 3.39 -15.11
C ARG A 20 3.25 4.11 -13.86
N THR A 21 3.64 5.37 -14.00
CA THR A 21 4.20 6.21 -12.92
C THR A 21 3.28 7.35 -12.53
N ALA A 22 2.15 7.54 -13.23
CA ALA A 22 1.18 8.55 -12.89
C ALA A 22 0.47 8.20 -11.57
N GLU A 23 0.11 9.22 -10.80
CA GLU A 23 -0.81 9.02 -9.68
C GLU A 23 -2.16 8.55 -10.20
N PHE A 24 -2.82 7.66 -9.45
CA PHE A 24 -4.08 7.04 -9.86
C PHE A 24 -5.15 8.07 -10.25
N GLY A 25 -5.27 9.17 -9.48
CA GLY A 25 -6.21 10.27 -9.77
C GLY A 25 -5.88 11.07 -11.04
N SER A 26 -4.66 10.97 -11.56
CA SER A 26 -4.22 11.59 -12.81
C SER A 26 -4.18 10.62 -13.99
N MET A 27 -4.50 9.34 -13.77
CA MET A 27 -4.59 8.37 -14.85
C MET A 27 -5.82 8.64 -15.72
N ARG A 28 -5.74 8.27 -17.00
CA ARG A 28 -6.92 8.35 -17.86
C ARG A 28 -8.00 7.36 -17.36
N PRO A 29 -9.29 7.74 -17.32
CA PRO A 29 -10.34 6.92 -16.73
C PRO A 29 -10.43 5.49 -17.30
N GLU A 30 -10.07 5.31 -18.57
CA GLU A 30 -10.15 4.03 -19.28
C GLU A 30 -9.03 3.06 -18.90
N VAL A 31 -7.94 3.57 -18.32
CA VAL A 31 -6.74 2.77 -18.01
C VAL A 31 -7.02 1.80 -16.89
N TYR A 32 -7.72 2.21 -15.83
CA TYR A 32 -7.96 1.33 -14.68
C TYR A 32 -8.84 0.11 -15.02
N PRO A 33 -10.03 0.27 -15.64
CA PRO A 33 -10.82 -0.88 -16.07
C PRO A 33 -10.07 -1.80 -17.03
N HIS A 34 -9.27 -1.22 -17.94
CA HIS A 34 -8.42 -1.99 -18.85
C HIS A 34 -7.38 -2.82 -18.10
N VAL A 35 -6.64 -2.20 -17.18
CA VAL A 35 -5.64 -2.87 -16.34
C VAL A 35 -6.27 -4.01 -15.55
N LEU A 36 -7.41 -3.76 -14.91
CA LEU A 36 -8.09 -4.77 -14.09
C LEU A 36 -8.51 -5.99 -14.93
N SER A 37 -9.10 -5.74 -16.10
CA SER A 37 -9.50 -6.79 -17.04
C SER A 37 -8.30 -7.59 -17.54
N ARG A 38 -7.24 -6.92 -18.01
CA ARG A 38 -6.02 -7.59 -18.49
C ARG A 38 -5.29 -8.34 -17.39
N PHE A 39 -5.22 -7.78 -16.19
CA PHE A 39 -4.57 -8.41 -15.05
C PHE A 39 -5.24 -9.74 -14.69
N LYS A 40 -6.58 -9.78 -14.71
CA LYS A 40 -7.34 -11.03 -14.51
C LYS A 40 -6.90 -12.11 -15.50
N ASP A 41 -6.75 -11.77 -16.78
CA ASP A 41 -6.39 -12.73 -17.84
C ASP A 41 -4.95 -13.24 -17.74
N ILE A 42 -4.01 -12.41 -17.28
CA ILE A 42 -2.57 -12.72 -17.36
C ILE A 42 -1.91 -13.04 -16.01
N SER A 43 -2.54 -12.74 -14.88
CA SER A 43 -1.96 -12.86 -13.52
C SER A 43 -1.32 -14.22 -13.25
N SER A 44 -2.00 -15.31 -13.66
CA SER A 44 -1.53 -16.68 -13.48
C SER A 44 -0.20 -16.96 -14.18
N ARG A 45 0.06 -16.34 -15.35
CA ARG A 45 1.34 -16.46 -16.08
C ARG A 45 2.51 -15.87 -15.31
N PHE A 46 2.25 -14.97 -14.36
CA PHE A 46 3.24 -14.33 -13.51
C PHE A 46 3.25 -14.91 -12.08
N GLY A 47 2.56 -16.04 -11.86
CA GLY A 47 2.49 -16.70 -10.55
C GLY A 47 1.61 -15.97 -9.54
N LEU A 48 0.69 -15.12 -10.00
CA LEU A 48 -0.26 -14.40 -9.15
C LEU A 48 -1.63 -15.06 -9.27
N LEU A 49 -2.23 -15.37 -8.12
CA LEU A 49 -3.59 -15.90 -8.06
C LEU A 49 -4.56 -14.72 -7.98
N TRP A 50 -5.37 -14.52 -9.03
CA TRP A 50 -6.34 -13.43 -9.10
C TRP A 50 -7.32 -13.45 -7.91
N GLU A 51 -7.77 -14.64 -7.54
CA GLU A 51 -8.70 -14.88 -6.44
C GLU A 51 -8.11 -14.52 -5.08
N ALA A 52 -6.78 -14.58 -4.93
CA ALA A 52 -6.10 -14.17 -3.70
C ALA A 52 -5.85 -12.66 -3.63
N LEU A 53 -5.87 -11.97 -4.78
CA LEU A 53 -5.63 -10.53 -4.86
C LEU A 53 -6.93 -9.72 -4.90
N ARG A 54 -8.04 -10.35 -5.28
CA ARG A 54 -9.37 -9.73 -5.29
C ARG A 54 -10.11 -10.08 -4.00
N TYR A 55 -10.48 -9.06 -3.25
CA TYR A 55 -11.32 -9.17 -2.07
C TYR A 55 -12.43 -8.12 -2.10
N GLU A 56 -13.53 -8.41 -1.44
CA GLU A 56 -14.60 -7.44 -1.21
C GLU A 56 -14.21 -6.54 -0.05
N GLY A 57 -14.57 -5.27 -0.15
CA GLY A 57 -14.21 -4.26 0.84
C GLY A 57 -15.19 -3.11 0.85
N PHE A 58 -14.93 -2.17 1.75
CA PHE A 58 -15.75 -0.97 1.92
C PHE A 58 -14.96 0.26 1.45
N GLU A 59 -15.66 1.18 0.80
CA GLU A 59 -15.15 2.48 0.39
C GLU A 59 -15.98 3.57 1.05
N VAL A 60 -15.32 4.59 1.60
CA VAL A 60 -15.97 5.80 2.07
C VAL A 60 -15.69 6.93 1.06
N ARG A 61 -16.75 7.66 0.70
CA ARG A 61 -16.66 8.83 -0.18
C ARG A 61 -16.93 10.10 0.61
N TYR A 62 -15.98 11.01 0.56
CA TYR A 62 -16.11 12.35 1.12
C TYR A 62 -16.50 13.37 0.05
N LYS A 63 -16.90 14.58 0.48
CA LYS A 63 -17.16 15.71 -0.43
C LYS A 63 -15.94 15.95 -1.33
N ASN A 64 -16.16 16.35 -2.58
CA ASN A 64 -15.12 16.60 -3.60
C ASN A 64 -14.38 15.34 -4.12
N ASP A 65 -15.09 14.22 -4.28
CA ASP A 65 -14.59 12.99 -4.93
C ASP A 65 -13.38 12.32 -4.25
N PHE A 66 -13.10 12.66 -2.99
CA PHE A 66 -12.08 11.97 -2.21
C PHE A 66 -12.61 10.62 -1.72
N ARG A 67 -12.05 9.55 -2.27
CA ARG A 67 -12.43 8.15 -2.01
C ARG A 67 -11.32 7.45 -1.25
N VAL A 68 -11.70 6.73 -0.20
CA VAL A 68 -10.74 6.00 0.64
C VAL A 68 -11.28 4.62 0.93
N LEU A 69 -10.46 3.59 0.74
CA LEU A 69 -10.81 2.22 1.08
C LEU A 69 -10.61 1.97 2.58
N ALA A 70 -11.37 1.02 3.14
CA ALA A 70 -11.18 0.60 4.53
C ALA A 70 -9.74 0.13 4.80
N SER A 71 -9.10 -0.54 3.83
CA SER A 71 -7.69 -0.94 3.90
C SER A 71 -6.75 0.25 4.01
N ASP A 72 -7.00 1.33 3.27
CA ASP A 72 -6.18 2.54 3.28
C ASP A 72 -6.25 3.23 4.65
N TYR A 73 -7.43 3.25 5.27
CA TYR A 73 -7.61 3.71 6.65
C TYR A 73 -6.75 2.91 7.62
N VAL A 74 -6.86 1.58 7.60
CA VAL A 74 -6.12 0.71 8.52
C VAL A 74 -4.61 0.90 8.33
N LEU A 75 -4.13 0.97 7.09
CA LEU A 75 -2.71 1.20 6.81
C LEU A 75 -2.25 2.58 7.30
N ALA A 76 -3.03 3.63 7.09
CA ALA A 76 -2.73 4.97 7.55
C ALA A 76 -2.67 5.04 9.09
N LEU A 77 -3.66 4.47 9.78
CA LEU A 77 -3.72 4.39 11.24
C LEU A 77 -2.52 3.63 11.80
N THR A 78 -2.21 2.47 11.23
CA THR A 78 -1.08 1.63 11.64
C THR A 78 0.23 2.41 11.46
N ALA A 79 0.37 3.14 10.36
CA ALA A 79 1.55 3.95 10.10
C ALA A 79 1.66 5.14 11.06
N LEU A 80 0.55 5.78 11.46
CA LEU A 80 0.56 6.88 12.44
C LEU A 80 0.95 6.38 13.83
N LEU A 81 0.36 5.27 14.28
CA LEU A 81 0.65 4.62 15.56
C LEU A 81 2.10 4.12 15.65
N GLY A 82 2.61 3.51 14.57
CA GLY A 82 3.96 2.96 14.49
C GLY A 82 5.07 4.01 14.33
N ARG A 83 4.88 5.26 14.78
CA ARG A 83 5.95 6.26 14.70
C ARG A 83 7.17 5.87 15.53
N PRO A 84 8.39 6.13 15.03
CA PRO A 84 9.56 6.20 15.88
C PRO A 84 9.27 7.21 16.99
N ARG A 85 9.60 6.82 18.23
CA ARG A 85 9.54 7.72 19.37
C ARG A 85 10.71 8.70 19.24
N ASP A 86 10.41 9.97 19.45
CA ASP A 86 11.42 10.99 19.69
C ASP A 86 10.99 11.81 20.91
N GLU A 87 11.86 12.69 21.40
CA GLU A 87 11.61 13.51 22.59
C GLU A 87 10.36 14.40 22.48
N LEU A 88 9.86 14.65 21.26
CA LEU A 88 8.70 15.50 20.96
C LEU A 88 7.44 14.69 20.60
N ASN A 89 7.56 13.38 20.38
CA ASN A 89 6.48 12.51 19.92
C ASN A 89 6.23 11.38 20.91
N THR A 90 5.34 11.65 21.86
CA THR A 90 4.88 10.62 22.79
C THR A 90 3.96 9.60 22.11
N GLU A 91 3.76 8.45 22.77
CA GLU A 91 2.76 7.45 22.37
C GLU A 91 1.34 8.04 22.36
N GLN A 92 1.04 8.93 23.30
CA GLN A 92 -0.26 9.59 23.41
C GLN A 92 -0.53 10.49 22.21
N ASP A 93 0.48 11.23 21.77
CA ASP A 93 0.38 12.06 20.58
C ASP A 93 0.24 11.22 19.30
N ALA A 94 0.83 10.01 19.26
CA ALA A 94 0.66 9.05 18.16
C ALA A 94 -0.78 8.56 18.08
N PHE A 95 -1.32 8.19 19.25
CA PHE A 95 -2.69 7.75 19.40
C PHE A 95 -3.67 8.87 19.04
N ARG A 96 -3.42 10.10 19.49
CA ARG A 96 -4.24 11.26 19.16
C ARG A 96 -4.27 11.53 17.66
N ALA A 97 -3.12 11.50 16.99
CA ALA A 97 -3.05 11.66 15.54
C ALA A 97 -3.81 10.56 14.79
N ALA A 98 -3.70 9.30 15.24
CA ALA A 98 -4.47 8.20 14.67
C ALA A 98 -5.98 8.33 14.96
N PHE A 99 -6.37 8.83 16.12
CA PHE A 99 -7.76 9.09 16.46
C PHE A 99 -8.36 10.23 15.61
N ASP A 100 -7.62 11.32 15.42
CA ASP A 100 -8.03 12.45 14.60
C ASP A 100 -8.24 12.04 13.13
N CYS A 101 -7.45 11.09 12.63
CA CYS A 101 -7.62 10.47 11.31
C CYS A 101 -9.00 9.80 11.12
N LEU A 102 -9.66 9.35 12.20
CA LEU A 102 -11.01 8.76 12.16
C LEU A 102 -12.13 9.82 12.14
N MET A 103 -11.80 11.11 12.23
CA MET A 103 -12.76 12.22 12.21
C MET A 103 -12.69 13.03 10.89
N PRO A 104 -13.03 12.44 9.74
CA PRO A 104 -12.87 13.05 8.42
C PRO A 104 -13.81 14.23 8.15
N HIS A 105 -14.79 14.47 9.03
CA HIS A 105 -15.66 15.65 8.98
C HIS A 105 -14.93 16.92 9.43
N LYS A 106 -13.77 16.80 10.07
CA LYS A 106 -12.86 17.90 10.38
C LYS A 106 -11.81 17.99 9.29
N GLN A 107 -11.49 19.20 8.84
CA GLN A 107 -10.44 19.44 7.84
C GLN A 107 -9.10 18.79 8.26
N ASP A 108 -8.78 18.88 9.56
CA ASP A 108 -7.60 18.28 10.16
C ASP A 108 -7.61 16.74 10.08
N GLY A 109 -8.77 16.10 10.08
CA GLY A 109 -8.89 14.64 10.00
C GLY A 109 -8.55 14.09 8.61
N ILE A 110 -8.96 14.80 7.54
CA ILE A 110 -8.58 14.44 6.17
C ILE A 110 -7.08 14.65 5.96
N GLU A 111 -6.52 15.73 6.51
CA GLU A 111 -5.10 16.00 6.41
C GLU A 111 -4.27 14.96 7.18
N ALA A 112 -4.68 14.60 8.40
CA ALA A 112 -4.08 13.51 9.17
C ALA A 112 -4.12 12.17 8.43
N LEU A 113 -5.24 11.87 7.75
CA LEU A 113 -5.37 10.67 6.92
C LEU A 113 -4.38 10.68 5.74
N LYS A 114 -4.29 11.79 5.00
CA LYS A 114 -3.33 11.92 3.89
C LYS A 114 -1.89 11.72 4.37
N GLN A 115 -1.53 12.34 5.50
CA GLN A 115 -0.23 12.17 6.12
C GLN A 115 0.04 10.71 6.53
N GLY A 116 -0.97 10.05 7.12
CA GLY A 116 -0.92 8.63 7.46
C GLY A 116 -0.72 7.75 6.23
N MET A 117 -1.43 8.00 5.13
CA MET A 117 -1.28 7.26 3.87
C MET A 117 0.11 7.44 3.25
N GLU A 118 0.64 8.67 3.20
CA GLU A 118 1.99 8.92 2.70
C GLU A 118 3.05 8.20 3.53
N ARG A 119 2.84 8.16 4.85
CA ARG A 119 3.73 7.41 5.73
C ARG A 119 3.61 5.90 5.52
N ALA A 120 2.40 5.37 5.37
CA ALA A 120 2.18 3.97 5.08
C ALA A 120 2.93 3.54 3.80
N LYS A 121 2.92 4.37 2.75
CA LYS A 121 3.72 4.15 1.54
C LYS A 121 5.22 4.06 1.85
N ARG A 122 5.76 5.01 2.63
CA ARG A 122 7.18 5.01 3.03
C ARG A 122 7.55 3.77 3.84
N VAL A 123 6.71 3.37 4.79
CA VAL A 123 6.90 2.15 5.59
C VAL A 123 6.89 0.91 4.70
N ALA A 124 5.91 0.78 3.80
CA ALA A 124 5.84 -0.34 2.86
C ALA A 124 7.09 -0.42 1.97
N MET A 125 7.57 0.72 1.46
CA MET A 125 8.82 0.79 0.69
C MET A 125 10.04 0.39 1.52
N ALA A 126 10.12 0.82 2.78
CA ALA A 126 11.20 0.45 3.70
C ALA A 126 11.19 -1.05 3.99
N VAL A 127 10.02 -1.65 4.27
CA VAL A 127 9.86 -3.09 4.49
C VAL A 127 10.34 -3.89 3.28
N VAL A 128 9.95 -3.49 2.06
CA VAL A 128 10.41 -4.17 0.83
C VAL A 128 11.92 -4.03 0.65
N ARG A 129 12.49 -2.85 0.91
CA ARG A 129 13.93 -2.60 0.80
C ARG A 129 14.71 -3.45 1.81
N ASP A 130 14.36 -3.34 3.09
CA ASP A 130 15.11 -3.93 4.19
C ASP A 130 14.89 -5.46 4.23
N GLY A 131 13.67 -5.93 3.97
CA GLY A 131 13.40 -7.35 3.77
C GLY A 131 14.15 -7.94 2.57
N GLY A 132 14.22 -7.20 1.46
CA GLY A 132 15.03 -7.59 0.30
C GLY A 132 16.51 -7.72 0.62
N LEU A 133 17.05 -6.80 1.43
CA LEU A 133 18.44 -6.85 1.91
C LEU A 133 18.69 -8.10 2.76
N LEU A 134 17.82 -8.37 3.75
CA LEU A 134 17.94 -9.55 4.62
C LEU A 134 17.92 -10.87 3.84
N VAL A 135 17.03 -10.99 2.85
CA VAL A 135 16.97 -12.16 1.95
C VAL A 135 18.26 -12.27 1.13
N SER A 136 18.74 -11.17 0.55
CA SER A 136 19.96 -11.18 -0.28
C SER A 136 21.22 -11.52 0.53
N GLN A 137 21.26 -11.14 1.79
CA GLN A 137 22.35 -11.40 2.72
C GLN A 137 22.28 -12.80 3.37
N HIS A 138 21.25 -13.59 3.06
CA HIS A 138 20.99 -14.88 3.70
C HIS A 138 20.91 -14.78 5.24
N ALA A 139 20.47 -13.62 5.75
CA ALA A 139 20.32 -13.33 7.18
C ALA A 139 19.00 -13.87 7.75
N VAL A 140 18.29 -14.73 6.99
CA VAL A 140 17.06 -15.39 7.42
C VAL A 140 17.43 -16.78 7.91
N HIS A 141 17.41 -16.96 9.23
CA HIS A 141 17.76 -18.23 9.86
C HIS A 141 16.49 -19.03 10.17
N GLY A 142 16.41 -20.27 9.67
CA GLY A 142 15.39 -21.21 10.09
C GLY A 142 15.79 -21.85 11.42
N HIS A 143 15.10 -21.51 12.51
CA HIS A 143 15.25 -22.26 13.76
C HIS A 143 14.51 -23.59 13.59
N LYS A 144 15.26 -24.69 13.44
CA LYS A 144 14.70 -26.02 13.62
C LYS A 144 14.68 -26.26 15.12
N ASP A 145 13.50 -26.26 15.73
CA ASP A 145 13.33 -26.83 17.06
C ASP A 145 13.89 -28.25 17.03
N GLN A 146 15.05 -28.46 17.65
CA GLN A 146 15.52 -29.79 17.96
C GLN A 146 14.64 -30.26 19.12
N GLY A 147 13.59 -30.99 18.77
CA GLY A 147 12.65 -31.57 19.72
C GLY A 147 13.39 -32.35 20.82
N PHE A 148 12.82 -32.24 22.03
CA PHE A 148 13.14 -33.04 23.21
C PHE A 148 12.95 -34.54 22.95
#